data_AF-A0AA38Q5F9-F1
#
_entry.id   AF-A0AA38Q5F9-F1
#
_cell.length_a   1.000
_cell.length_b   1.000
_cell.length_c   1.000
_cell.angle_alpha   90.00
_cell.angle_beta   90.00
_cell.angle_gamma   90.00
#
_symmetry.space_group_name_H-M   'P 1'
#
loop_
_entity.id
_entity.type
_entity.pdbx_description
1 polymer ?
#
loop_
_entity_poly.entity_id
_entity_poly.type
_entity_poly.pdbx_seq_one_letter_code
_entity_poly.pdbx_strand_id
1 'polypeptide(L)'
;MSFLRILSSRLAPSPILSYLASAGPLHRLLTTSAASKAALRTKDSIWNPVDSATKQVSEKITQVASKGAEKTPANLWEEQSENVKLQLADIGRITNDPYIGRSAKVVDGDLADAFKRLDMILARNKVRKQLKLAERHEKKGPKRRRLESERWRRLFAHEVRKNVQLVTKIRRRGA
;
A
#
# COMPACT_ATOMS: atom_id res chain seq x y z
N MET A 1 0.15 -52.36 -12.96
CA MET A 1 -0.56 -51.52 -13.94
C MET A 1 0.17 -50.18 -14.01
N SER A 2 1.18 -50.14 -14.88
CA SER A 2 2.13 -49.04 -15.03
C SER A 2 1.54 -47.93 -15.91
N PHE A 3 1.62 -46.68 -15.46
CA PHE A 3 1.46 -45.51 -16.31
C PHE A 3 2.65 -44.57 -16.11
N LEU A 4 3.74 -44.87 -16.83
CA LEU A 4 4.76 -43.90 -17.21
C LEU A 4 4.38 -43.39 -18.60
N ARG A 5 4.08 -42.09 -18.77
CA ARG A 5 4.28 -41.41 -20.05
C ARG A 5 4.54 -39.89 -19.88
N ILE A 6 5.79 -39.56 -20.19
CA ILE A 6 6.24 -38.48 -21.09
C ILE A 6 6.25 -37.05 -20.52
N LEU A 7 7.44 -36.69 -20.01
CA LEU A 7 8.00 -35.34 -20.01
C LEU A 7 8.68 -35.08 -21.36
N SER A 8 8.22 -34.08 -22.11
CA SER A 8 8.86 -33.47 -23.29
C SER A 8 7.93 -32.31 -23.70
N SER A 9 8.31 -31.06 -23.95
CA SER A 9 9.57 -30.45 -24.34
C SER A 9 9.41 -28.92 -24.35
N ARG A 10 10.55 -28.23 -24.54
CA ARG A 10 10.74 -26.88 -25.10
C ARG A 10 10.86 -25.71 -24.11
N LEU A 11 12.09 -25.53 -23.65
CA LEU A 11 12.71 -24.22 -23.45
C LEU A 11 12.57 -23.38 -24.73
N ALA A 12 12.14 -22.14 -24.59
CA ALA A 12 12.25 -21.11 -25.63
C ALA A 12 13.18 -20.00 -25.11
N PRO A 13 14.37 -19.81 -25.69
CA PRO A 13 15.18 -18.62 -25.46
C PRO A 13 14.75 -17.50 -26.42
N SER A 14 14.33 -16.36 -25.89
CA SER A 14 14.07 -15.14 -26.66
C SER A 14 15.38 -14.39 -26.96
N PRO A 15 15.69 -14.08 -28.23
CA PRO A 15 16.83 -13.24 -28.56
C PRO A 15 16.46 -11.73 -28.53
N ILE A 16 17.16 -11.00 -27.67
CA ILE A 16 17.95 -9.79 -27.94
C ILE A 16 17.28 -8.67 -28.77
N LEU A 17 17.05 -7.54 -28.09
CA LEU A 17 16.79 -6.20 -28.62
C LEU A 17 17.81 -5.80 -29.71
N SER A 18 17.33 -5.52 -30.91
CA SER A 18 18.07 -4.82 -31.96
C SER A 18 18.11 -3.32 -31.65
N TYR A 19 19.28 -2.84 -31.26
CA TYR A 19 19.59 -1.41 -31.11
C TYR A 19 19.71 -0.74 -32.48
N LEU A 20 19.14 0.46 -32.59
CA LEU A 20 19.30 1.37 -33.72
C LEU A 20 20.79 1.68 -33.96
N ALA A 21 21.22 1.49 -35.19
CA ALA A 21 22.44 2.07 -35.73
C ALA A 21 22.13 3.49 -36.26
N SER A 22 22.79 4.51 -35.72
CA SER A 22 23.01 5.79 -36.40
C SER A 22 24.08 6.59 -35.66
N ALA A 23 25.20 6.82 -36.35
CA ALA A 23 26.02 8.04 -36.37
C ALA A 23 27.51 7.68 -36.52
N GLY A 24 28.10 8.21 -37.59
CA GLY A 24 29.48 7.98 -38.04
C GLY A 24 30.57 8.65 -37.20
N PRO A 25 31.82 8.67 -37.71
CA PRO A 25 33.00 8.73 -36.88
C PRO A 25 33.74 10.09 -36.93
N LEU A 26 34.56 10.31 -35.89
CA LEU A 26 35.73 11.20 -35.78
C LEU A 26 35.49 12.73 -35.82
N HIS A 27 35.89 13.43 -34.75
CA HIS A 27 37.25 13.97 -34.68
C HIS A 27 37.58 14.50 -33.28
N ARG A 28 38.69 13.97 -32.78
CA ARG A 28 39.47 14.40 -31.63
C ARG A 28 40.06 15.78 -31.92
N LEU A 29 39.76 16.78 -31.11
CA LEU A 29 40.62 17.95 -30.93
C LEU A 29 40.89 18.12 -29.44
N LEU A 30 42.10 17.71 -29.08
CA LEU A 30 42.77 18.09 -27.85
C LEU A 30 43.05 19.59 -27.94
N THR A 31 42.44 20.38 -27.06
CA THR A 31 42.95 21.70 -26.72
C THR A 31 43.49 21.64 -25.30
N THR A 32 44.78 21.94 -25.24
CA THR A 32 45.59 22.10 -24.04
C THR A 32 45.27 23.39 -23.33
N SER A 33 45.65 23.44 -22.05
CA SER A 33 45.87 24.65 -21.24
C SER A 33 44.67 25.12 -20.43
N ALA A 34 44.69 24.85 -19.13
CA ALA A 34 45.18 25.81 -18.14
C ALA A 34 44.80 25.38 -16.71
N ALA A 35 45.72 25.61 -15.78
CA ALA A 35 45.51 25.68 -14.34
C ALA A 35 45.07 24.39 -13.61
N SER A 36 46.05 23.52 -13.38
CA SER A 36 46.09 22.70 -12.17
C SER A 36 46.16 23.60 -10.93
N LYS A 37 45.00 23.87 -10.31
CA LYS A 37 44.86 24.22 -8.88
C LYS A 37 43.39 23.99 -8.50
N ALA A 38 42.96 22.73 -8.59
CA ALA A 38 41.73 22.30 -7.94
C ALA A 38 41.96 22.47 -6.43
N ALA A 39 41.41 23.57 -5.91
CA ALA A 39 41.38 23.90 -4.52
C ALA A 39 40.92 22.71 -3.69
N LEU A 40 41.57 22.53 -2.55
CA LEU A 40 41.17 21.64 -1.47
C LEU A 40 39.64 21.63 -1.34
N ARG A 41 39.01 20.53 -1.76
CA ARG A 41 37.59 20.28 -1.53
C ARG A 41 37.43 20.03 -0.04
N THR A 42 37.22 21.12 0.69
CA THR A 42 36.95 21.17 2.13
C THR A 42 35.82 20.21 2.46
N LYS A 43 35.98 19.43 3.55
CA LYS A 43 34.99 18.46 4.05
C LYS A 43 33.60 19.08 4.26
N ASP A 44 33.55 20.40 4.38
CA ASP A 44 32.35 21.22 4.54
C ASP A 44 31.40 21.15 3.33
N SER A 45 31.91 20.87 2.12
CA SER A 45 31.10 20.78 0.89
C SER A 45 30.13 19.60 0.87
N ILE A 46 30.40 18.52 1.60
CA ILE A 46 29.62 17.27 1.54
C ILE A 46 28.38 17.36 2.45
N TRP A 47 28.44 18.17 3.50
CA TRP A 47 27.37 18.29 4.51
C TRP A 47 26.41 19.46 4.26
N ASN A 48 26.82 20.47 3.49
CA ASN A 48 25.96 21.62 3.14
C ASN A 48 24.58 21.28 2.53
N PRO A 49 24.45 20.28 1.62
CA PRO A 49 23.14 19.91 1.08
C PRO A 49 22.24 19.21 2.11
N VAL A 50 22.85 18.43 3.02
CA VAL A 50 22.15 17.74 4.10
C VAL A 50 21.67 18.76 5.13
N ASP A 51 22.51 19.73 5.49
CA ASP A 51 22.17 20.81 6.42
C ASP A 51 21.10 21.75 5.87
N SER A 52 21.09 22.00 4.55
CA SER A 52 20.01 22.73 3.89
C SER A 52 18.69 21.95 3.92
N ALA A 53 18.74 20.63 3.69
CA ALA A 53 17.55 19.79 3.72
C ALA A 53 16.99 19.66 5.15
N THR A 54 17.84 19.52 6.17
CA THR A 54 17.42 19.46 7.58
C THR A 54 16.85 20.78 8.06
N LYS A 55 17.44 21.93 7.66
CA LYS A 55 16.88 23.26 7.93
C LYS A 55 15.49 23.43 7.31
N GLN A 56 15.32 23.12 6.03
CA GLN A 56 14.02 23.20 5.36
C GLN A 56 12.97 22.28 5.99
N VAL A 57 13.36 21.08 6.43
CA VAL A 57 12.47 20.17 7.16
C VAL A 57 12.11 20.73 8.54
N SER A 58 13.08 21.28 9.27
CA SER A 58 12.85 21.91 10.59
C SER A 58 11.93 23.13 10.49
N GLU A 59 12.11 23.97 9.47
CA GLU A 59 11.27 25.14 9.20
C GLU A 59 9.84 24.70 8.87
N LYS A 60 9.66 23.67 8.03
CA LYS A 60 8.34 23.07 7.77
C LYS A 60 7.71 22.50 9.03
N ILE A 61 8.47 21.83 9.91
CA ILE A 61 7.98 21.31 11.18
C ILE A 61 7.54 22.46 12.10
N THR A 62 8.33 23.53 12.21
CA THR A 62 7.95 24.72 13.02
C THR A 62 6.75 25.46 12.46
N GLN A 63 6.58 25.51 11.13
CA GLN A 63 5.41 26.10 10.48
C GLN A 63 4.14 25.26 10.66
N VAL A 64 4.28 23.92 10.66
CA VAL A 64 3.16 23.01 10.96
C VAL A 64 2.81 23.06 12.45
N ALA A 65 3.81 23.17 13.34
CA ALA A 65 3.62 23.33 14.76
C ALA A 65 2.98 24.68 15.13
N SER A 66 3.41 25.79 14.51
CA SER A 66 2.80 27.11 14.71
C SER A 66 1.39 27.20 14.14
N LYS A 67 1.11 26.55 13.00
CA LYS A 67 -0.27 26.38 12.49
C LYS A 67 -1.16 25.53 13.40
N GLY A 68 -0.59 24.65 14.23
CA GLY A 68 -1.32 23.83 15.21
C GLY A 68 -1.48 24.48 16.58
N ALA A 69 -0.85 25.63 16.84
CA ALA A 69 -0.66 26.16 18.19
C ALA A 69 -1.92 26.78 18.84
N GLU A 70 -3.04 26.96 18.14
CA GLU A 70 -4.26 27.58 18.70
C GLU A 70 -5.55 26.81 18.40
N LYS A 71 -5.50 25.49 18.24
CA LYS A 71 -6.72 24.68 18.30
C LYS A 71 -6.86 24.10 19.70
N THR A 72 -7.60 24.80 20.57
CA THR A 72 -8.10 24.21 21.82
C THR A 72 -8.80 22.88 21.49
N PRO A 73 -8.70 21.85 22.35
CA PRO A 73 -9.35 20.57 22.09
C PRO A 73 -10.82 20.75 21.73
N ALA A 74 -11.53 21.66 22.40
CA ALA A 74 -12.91 22.03 22.08
C ALA A 74 -13.13 22.38 20.59
N ASN A 75 -12.28 23.23 20.01
CA ASN A 75 -12.37 23.61 18.59
C ASN A 75 -12.10 22.42 17.65
N LEU A 76 -11.18 21.51 18.02
CA LEU A 76 -10.95 20.28 17.23
C LEU A 76 -12.17 19.36 17.26
N TRP A 77 -12.78 19.20 18.44
CA TRP A 77 -13.99 18.40 18.61
C TRP A 77 -15.18 19.03 17.87
N GLU A 78 -15.29 20.36 17.88
CA GLU A 78 -16.34 21.08 17.15
C GLU A 78 -16.19 20.92 15.63
N GLU A 79 -14.99 21.14 15.08
CA GLU A 79 -14.67 20.95 13.66
C GLU A 79 -14.91 19.49 13.22
N GLN A 80 -14.55 18.51 14.05
CA GLN A 80 -14.85 17.10 13.79
C GLN A 80 -16.35 16.81 13.86
N SER A 81 -17.06 17.38 14.84
CA SER A 81 -18.50 17.18 14.99
C SER A 81 -19.27 17.75 13.81
N GLU A 82 -18.88 18.92 13.29
CA GLU A 82 -19.48 19.54 12.10
C GLU A 82 -19.19 18.71 10.85
N ASN A 83 -17.96 18.24 10.67
CA ASN A 83 -17.63 17.31 9.59
C ASN A 83 -18.45 16.01 9.66
N VAL A 84 -18.63 15.46 10.86
CA VAL A 84 -19.48 14.28 11.07
C VAL A 84 -20.93 14.63 10.75
N LYS A 85 -21.47 15.76 11.20
CA LYS A 85 -22.83 16.20 10.84
C LYS A 85 -23.00 16.32 9.34
N LEU A 86 -22.04 16.89 8.61
CA LEU A 86 -22.09 16.98 7.14
C LEU A 86 -22.05 15.60 6.47
N GLN A 87 -21.24 14.67 7.00
CA GLN A 87 -21.20 13.28 6.50
C GLN A 87 -22.47 12.50 6.85
N LEU A 88 -23.07 12.79 8.01
CA LEU A 88 -24.23 12.10 8.57
C LEU A 88 -25.56 12.74 8.17
N ALA A 89 -25.57 13.97 7.65
CA ALA A 89 -26.76 14.66 7.17
C ALA A 89 -27.45 13.87 6.05
N ASP A 90 -26.65 13.20 5.20
CA ASP A 90 -27.15 12.27 4.19
C ASP A 90 -27.61 10.92 4.78
N ILE A 91 -27.04 10.52 5.92
CA ILE A 91 -27.30 9.24 6.62
C ILE A 91 -28.59 9.33 7.48
N GLY A 92 -29.04 10.53 7.82
CA GLY A 92 -30.23 10.81 8.66
C GLY A 92 -31.56 10.28 8.10
N ARG A 93 -31.61 9.90 6.82
CA ARG A 93 -32.65 8.99 6.33
C ARG A 93 -32.18 7.56 6.55
N ILE A 94 -32.50 6.99 7.71
CA ILE A 94 -32.44 5.54 7.93
C ILE A 94 -33.48 4.90 7.00
N THR A 95 -33.09 4.76 5.74
CA THR A 95 -33.80 3.96 4.76
C THR A 95 -33.38 2.51 5.03
N ASN A 96 -34.30 1.56 4.94
CA ASN A 96 -33.93 0.14 4.97
C ASN A 96 -33.30 -0.27 3.62
N ASP A 97 -32.39 0.56 3.12
CA ASP A 97 -31.76 0.36 1.82
C ASP A 97 -30.60 -0.64 1.98
N PRO A 98 -30.64 -1.78 1.27
CA PRO A 98 -29.54 -2.74 1.28
C PRO A 98 -28.21 -2.15 0.77
N TYR A 99 -28.17 -0.96 0.16
CA TYR A 99 -26.95 -0.32 -0.34
C TYR A 99 -26.16 0.53 0.67
N ILE A 100 -26.73 0.85 1.85
CA ILE A 100 -26.08 1.75 2.84
C ILE A 100 -24.69 1.27 3.25
N GLY A 101 -24.50 -0.03 3.45
CA GLY A 101 -23.21 -0.63 3.81
C GLY A 101 -22.30 -0.99 2.63
N ARG A 102 -22.67 -0.59 1.41
CA ARG A 102 -22.01 -0.95 0.14
C ARG A 102 -21.84 0.25 -0.79
N SER A 103 -21.96 1.47 -0.26
CA SER A 103 -21.69 2.71 -0.96
C SER A 103 -20.34 3.29 -0.55
N ALA A 104 -19.73 4.08 -1.42
CA ALA A 104 -18.52 4.84 -1.14
C ALA A 104 -18.67 6.23 -1.76
N LYS A 105 -18.48 7.29 -0.96
CA LYS A 105 -18.52 8.67 -1.44
C LYS A 105 -17.26 8.95 -2.27
N VAL A 106 -17.44 9.56 -3.42
CA VAL A 106 -16.35 10.09 -4.24
C VAL A 106 -15.93 11.43 -3.63
N VAL A 107 -14.64 11.56 -3.32
CA VAL A 107 -14.04 12.78 -2.77
C VAL A 107 -13.15 13.37 -3.86
N ASP A 108 -13.26 14.67 -4.09
CA ASP A 108 -12.43 15.43 -5.06
C ASP A 108 -12.45 14.88 -6.50
N GLY A 109 -13.51 14.15 -6.88
CA GLY A 109 -13.62 13.53 -8.19
C GLY A 109 -12.70 12.32 -8.41
N ASP A 110 -11.94 11.87 -7.40
CA ASP A 110 -11.09 10.69 -7.50
C ASP A 110 -11.93 9.40 -7.43
N LEU A 111 -12.34 8.94 -8.60
CA LEU A 111 -13.06 7.69 -8.78
C LEU A 111 -12.19 6.48 -8.45
N ALA A 112 -10.89 6.53 -8.73
CA ALA A 112 -10.01 5.37 -8.56
C ALA A 112 -9.88 5.00 -7.08
N ASP A 113 -9.70 6.00 -6.21
CA ASP A 113 -9.66 5.76 -4.77
C ASP A 113 -11.03 5.36 -4.21
N ALA A 114 -12.12 5.96 -4.70
CA ALA A 114 -13.48 5.57 -4.33
C ALA A 114 -13.77 4.09 -4.65
N PHE A 115 -13.34 3.59 -5.82
CA PHE A 115 -13.47 2.18 -6.18
C PHE A 115 -12.62 1.26 -5.29
N LYS A 116 -11.38 1.65 -4.95
CA LYS A 116 -10.55 0.88 -4.00
C LYS A 116 -11.21 0.78 -2.64
N ARG A 117 -11.74 1.88 -2.12
CA ARG A 117 -12.49 1.90 -0.85
C ARG A 117 -13.71 0.98 -0.91
N LEU A 118 -14.48 1.05 -2.00
CA LEU A 118 -15.62 0.18 -2.22
C LEU A 118 -15.21 -1.32 -2.25
N ASP A 119 -14.14 -1.65 -2.96
CA ASP A 119 -13.61 -3.02 -3.00
C ASP A 119 -13.22 -3.54 -1.62
N MET A 120 -12.58 -2.70 -0.80
CA MET A 120 -12.25 -3.05 0.59
C MET A 120 -13.51 -3.29 1.43
N ILE A 121 -14.54 -2.46 1.28
CA ILE A 121 -15.84 -2.63 1.97
C ILE A 121 -16.48 -3.97 1.59
N LEU A 122 -16.57 -4.27 0.29
CA LEU A 122 -17.15 -5.53 -0.20
C LEU A 122 -16.35 -6.75 0.25
N ALA A 123 -15.02 -6.65 0.32
CA ALA A 123 -14.15 -7.71 0.81
C ALA A 123 -14.33 -7.97 2.31
N ARG A 124 -14.37 -6.92 3.13
CA ARG A 124 -14.60 -7.00 4.59
C ARG A 124 -15.96 -7.66 4.89
N ASN A 125 -17.00 -7.24 4.17
CA ASN A 125 -18.36 -7.76 4.31
C ASN A 125 -18.55 -9.14 3.63
N LYS A 126 -17.51 -9.65 2.93
CA LYS A 126 -17.49 -10.96 2.25
C LYS A 126 -18.60 -11.14 1.20
N VAL A 127 -19.08 -10.05 0.61
CA VAL A 127 -20.21 -10.05 -0.34
C VAL A 127 -19.92 -10.95 -1.54
N ARG A 128 -18.75 -10.78 -2.17
CA ARG A 128 -18.34 -11.59 -3.34
C ARG A 128 -18.25 -13.09 -3.00
N LYS A 129 -17.73 -13.44 -1.82
CA LYS A 129 -17.65 -14.85 -1.37
C LYS A 129 -19.04 -15.43 -1.16
N GLN A 130 -19.94 -14.66 -0.55
CA GLN A 130 -21.32 -15.10 -0.31
C GLN A 130 -22.08 -15.27 -1.63
N LEU A 131 -21.94 -14.33 -2.58
CA LEU A 131 -22.53 -14.43 -3.91
C LEU A 131 -22.12 -15.75 -4.57
N LYS A 132 -20.82 -16.05 -4.63
CA LYS A 132 -20.30 -17.29 -5.21
C LYS A 132 -20.79 -18.57 -4.50
N LEU A 133 -20.97 -18.51 -3.18
CA LEU A 133 -21.54 -19.63 -2.42
C LEU A 133 -23.06 -19.77 -2.60
N ALA A 134 -23.76 -18.69 -2.95
CA ALA A 134 -25.20 -18.65 -3.15
C ALA A 134 -25.60 -19.01 -4.60
N GLU A 135 -24.69 -18.91 -5.58
CA GLU A 135 -24.93 -19.30 -6.98
C GLU A 135 -25.52 -20.71 -7.12
N ARG A 136 -25.17 -21.64 -6.22
CA ARG A 136 -25.71 -23.00 -6.19
C ARG A 136 -26.08 -23.41 -4.78
N HIS A 137 -27.14 -24.21 -4.65
CA HIS A 137 -27.54 -24.74 -3.35
C HIS A 137 -26.49 -25.70 -2.78
N GLU A 138 -25.90 -25.33 -1.64
CA GLU A 138 -25.06 -26.22 -0.84
C GLU A 138 -25.93 -26.97 0.19
N LYS A 139 -25.91 -28.32 0.12
CA LYS A 139 -26.60 -29.18 1.09
C LYS A 139 -26.11 -28.89 2.52
N LYS A 140 -27.00 -29.05 3.51
CA LYS A 140 -26.73 -28.78 4.94
C LYS A 140 -25.51 -29.52 5.50
N GLY A 141 -25.33 -30.80 5.15
CA GLY A 141 -24.20 -31.63 5.61
C GLY A 141 -22.83 -31.09 5.14
N PRO A 142 -22.59 -30.99 3.82
CA PRO A 142 -21.40 -30.35 3.26
C PRO A 142 -21.13 -28.94 3.83
N LYS A 143 -22.18 -28.12 3.96
CA LYS A 143 -22.07 -26.77 4.55
C LYS A 143 -21.51 -26.79 5.97
N ARG A 144 -21.98 -27.71 6.82
CA ARG A 144 -21.47 -27.87 8.20
C ARG A 144 -19.99 -28.26 8.21
N ARG A 145 -19.59 -29.28 7.44
CA ARG A 145 -18.19 -29.73 7.35
C ARG A 145 -17.27 -28.63 6.84
N ARG A 146 -17.72 -27.86 5.84
CA ARG A 146 -16.98 -26.72 5.32
C ARG A 146 -16.79 -25.64 6.39
N LEU A 147 -17.85 -25.24 7.09
CA LEU A 147 -17.78 -24.21 8.13
C LEU A 147 -16.88 -24.63 9.29
N GLU A 148 -16.93 -25.88 9.71
CA GLU A 148 -16.04 -26.46 10.72
C GLU A 148 -14.58 -26.42 10.26
N SER A 149 -14.29 -26.90 9.04
CA SER A 149 -12.95 -26.86 8.45
C SER A 149 -12.43 -25.43 8.25
N GLU A 150 -13.29 -24.47 7.90
CA GLU A 150 -12.94 -23.05 7.84
C GLU A 150 -12.63 -22.48 9.23
N ARG A 151 -13.43 -22.82 10.25
CA ARG A 151 -13.22 -22.38 11.63
C ARG A 151 -11.88 -22.90 12.16
N TRP A 152 -11.61 -24.20 11.99
CA TRP A 152 -10.36 -24.82 12.44
C TRP A 152 -9.14 -24.17 11.78
N ARG A 153 -9.14 -23.98 10.45
CA ARG A 153 -8.04 -23.30 9.75
C ARG A 153 -7.80 -21.88 10.25
N ARG A 154 -8.86 -21.13 10.58
CA ARG A 154 -8.74 -19.77 11.16
C ARG A 154 -8.11 -19.80 12.54
N LEU A 155 -8.57 -20.70 13.41
CA LEU A 155 -8.04 -20.86 14.76
C LEU A 155 -6.59 -21.32 14.73
N PHE A 156 -6.27 -22.33 13.92
CA PHE A 156 -4.91 -22.81 13.73
C PHE A 156 -3.97 -21.69 13.26
N ALA A 157 -4.35 -20.95 12.22
CA ALA A 157 -3.55 -19.83 11.74
C ALA A 157 -3.40 -18.71 12.78
N HIS A 158 -4.40 -18.49 13.63
CA HIS A 158 -4.33 -17.51 14.71
C HIS A 158 -3.34 -17.93 15.81
N GLU A 159 -3.41 -19.18 16.26
CA GLU A 159 -2.48 -19.71 17.27
C GLU A 159 -1.05 -19.78 16.73
N VAL A 160 -0.84 -20.19 15.47
CA VAL A 160 0.47 -20.14 14.82
C VAL A 160 1.01 -18.71 14.79
N ARG A 161 0.21 -17.71 14.41
CA ARG A 161 0.64 -16.30 14.41
C ARG A 161 1.04 -15.81 15.80
N LYS A 162 0.26 -16.14 16.84
CA LYS A 162 0.59 -15.80 18.23
C LYS A 162 1.92 -16.37 18.66
N ASN A 163 2.16 -17.65 18.37
CA ASN A 163 3.40 -18.34 18.72
C ASN A 163 4.60 -17.71 17.99
N VAL A 164 4.48 -17.45 16.68
CA VAL A 164 5.52 -16.77 15.90
C VAL A 164 5.80 -15.36 16.42
N GLN A 165 4.76 -14.61 16.78
CA GLN A 165 4.90 -13.28 17.39
C GLN A 165 5.63 -13.35 18.74
N LEU A 166 5.34 -14.36 19.57
CA LEU A 166 6.04 -14.58 20.83
C LEU A 166 7.53 -14.88 20.60
N VAL A 167 7.85 -15.82 19.71
CA VAL A 167 9.23 -16.14 19.35
C VAL A 167 9.97 -14.92 18.81
N THR A 168 9.33 -14.14 17.94
CA THR A 168 9.90 -12.89 17.40
C THR A 168 10.18 -11.88 18.52
N LYS A 169 9.29 -11.77 19.52
CA LYS A 169 9.50 -10.91 20.69
C LYS A 169 10.66 -11.39 21.56
N ILE A 170 10.80 -12.70 21.78
CA ILE A 170 11.92 -13.30 22.53
C ILE A 170 13.25 -13.02 21.82
N ARG A 171 13.32 -13.30 20.51
CA ARG A 171 14.50 -13.03 19.68
C ARG A 171 14.89 -11.55 19.70
N ARG A 172 13.91 -10.63 19.64
CA ARG A 172 14.15 -9.19 19.73
C ARG A 172 14.72 -8.75 21.09
N ARG A 173 14.46 -9.52 22.16
CA ARG A 173 15.01 -9.27 23.50
C ARG A 173 16.44 -9.79 23.67
N GLY A 174 16.98 -10.54 22.70
CA GLY A 174 18.37 -11.01 22.72
C GLY A 174 18.61 -12.36 23.38
N ALA A 175 17.58 -13.21 23.46
CA ALA A 175 17.76 -14.65 23.70
C ALA A 175 18.01 -15.40 22.40
#